data_AF-A0A0C2FBK7-F1
#
_entry.id   AF-A0A0C2FBK7-F1
#
_cell.length_a   1.000
_cell.length_b   1.000
_cell.length_c   1.000
_cell.angle_alpha   90.00
_cell.angle_beta   90.00
_cell.angle_gamma   90.00
#
_symmetry.space_group_name_H-M   'P 1'
#
loop_
_entity.id
_entity.type
_entity.pdbx_description
1 polymer ?
#
loop_
_entity_poly.entity_id
_entity_poly.type
_entity_poly.pdbx_seq_one_letter_code
_entity_poly.pdbx_strand_id
1 'polypeptide(L)'
;MYDLSGKFAFQVGLPAKSGVSGVLIVVVPNLMGIALFSPLLDKTGNPNRGVAFCKKLIEKFNFHNYDSLLHADSLKLDPRQRVGSRDTELVVSLLFAAKNGDLETIQR
;
A
#
# COMPACT_ATOMS: atom_id res chain seq x y z
N MET A 1 12.95 -5.25 12.28
CA MET A 1 13.00 -3.90 12.84
C MET A 1 13.26 -4.04 14.32
N TYR A 2 14.30 -3.40 14.85
CA TYR A 2 14.64 -3.40 16.28
C TYR A 2 13.71 -2.41 17.02
N ASP A 3 14.25 -1.38 17.65
CA ASP A 3 13.50 -0.33 18.35
C ASP A 3 12.60 0.49 17.41
N LEU A 4 12.87 0.45 16.10
CA LEU A 4 12.06 1.08 15.06
C LEU A 4 10.80 0.27 14.68
N SER A 5 10.56 -0.89 15.28
CA SER A 5 9.43 -1.77 14.94
C SER A 5 8.07 -1.07 15.07
N GLY A 6 7.82 -0.35 16.18
CA GLY A 6 6.55 0.37 16.38
C GLY A 6 6.33 1.49 15.36
N LYS A 7 7.36 2.32 15.11
CA LYS A 7 7.29 3.39 14.10
C LYS A 7 7.11 2.84 12.69
N PHE A 8 7.77 1.72 12.38
CA PHE A 8 7.61 1.04 11.10
C PHE A 8 6.21 0.47 10.95
N ALA A 9 5.67 -0.19 11.97
CA ALA A 9 4.29 -0.70 11.95
C ALA A 9 3.25 0.43 11.79
N PHE A 10 3.49 1.61 12.35
CA PHE A 10 2.56 2.73 12.21
C PHE A 10 2.68 3.47 10.86
N GLN A 11 3.90 3.69 10.36
CA GLN A 11 4.12 4.44 9.12
C GLN A 11 4.00 3.56 7.87
N VAL A 12 4.46 2.31 7.96
CA VAL A 12 4.52 1.36 6.85
C VAL A 12 3.42 0.31 6.99
N GLY A 13 3.12 -0.16 8.19
CA GLY A 13 2.01 -1.11 8.38
C GLY A 13 2.17 -2.44 7.65
N LEU A 14 3.38 -2.79 7.21
CA LEU A 14 3.70 -4.08 6.60
C LEU A 14 4.51 -4.94 7.57
N PRO A 15 4.24 -6.26 7.63
CA PRO A 15 5.13 -7.20 8.32
C PRO A 15 6.53 -7.16 7.71
N ALA A 16 7.55 -6.88 8.53
CA ALA A 16 8.93 -6.83 8.05
C ALA A 16 9.97 -7.23 9.11
N LYS A 17 11.07 -7.84 8.67
CA LYS A 17 12.22 -8.17 9.50
C LYS A 17 13.52 -7.70 8.85
N SER A 18 14.35 -7.04 9.65
CA SER A 18 15.71 -6.61 9.29
C SER A 18 16.74 -7.52 9.92
N GLY A 19 17.87 -7.67 9.23
CA GLY A 19 19.10 -8.28 9.73
C GLY A 19 20.29 -7.34 9.59
N VAL A 20 21.28 -7.51 10.47
CA VAL A 20 22.55 -6.74 10.47
C VAL A 20 23.39 -6.94 9.22
N SER A 21 23.10 -7.95 8.41
CA SER A 21 23.70 -8.13 7.08
C SER A 21 23.25 -7.07 6.07
N GLY A 22 22.32 -6.17 6.43
CA GLY A 22 21.74 -5.18 5.52
C GLY A 22 20.52 -5.69 4.76
N VAL A 23 20.05 -6.90 5.07
CA VAL A 23 18.84 -7.48 4.47
C VAL A 23 17.59 -6.99 5.22
N LEU A 24 16.55 -6.63 4.46
CA LEU A 24 15.22 -6.34 4.95
C LEU A 24 14.21 -7.15 4.15
N ILE A 25 13.50 -8.04 4.84
CA ILE A 25 12.41 -8.83 4.27
C ILE A 25 11.10 -8.15 4.66
N VAL A 26 10.23 -7.95 3.69
CA VAL A 26 8.90 -7.34 3.84
C VAL A 26 7.87 -8.25 3.18
N VAL A 27 6.74 -8.45 3.84
CA VAL A 27 5.64 -9.24 3.30
C VAL A 27 4.45 -8.33 3.07
N VAL A 28 3.85 -8.39 1.89
CA VAL A 28 2.53 -7.85 1.61
C VAL A 28 1.56 -9.03 1.59
N PRO A 29 0.77 -9.23 2.67
CA PRO A 29 -0.11 -10.38 2.79
C PRO A 29 -1.01 -10.55 1.56
N ASN A 30 -1.15 -11.80 1.10
CA ASN A 30 -1.98 -12.17 -0.05
C ASN A 30 -1.59 -11.53 -1.40
N LEU A 31 -0.42 -10.89 -1.49
CA LEU A 31 0.04 -10.27 -2.74
C LEU A 31 1.47 -10.68 -3.10
N MET A 32 2.46 -10.37 -2.26
CA MET A 32 3.87 -10.62 -2.58
C MET A 32 4.78 -10.61 -1.35
N GLY A 33 5.96 -11.23 -1.47
CA GLY A 33 7.09 -11.06 -0.56
C GLY A 33 8.23 -10.31 -1.25
N ILE A 34 8.86 -9.37 -0.54
CA ILE A 34 9.95 -8.54 -1.05
C ILE A 34 11.18 -8.74 -0.16
N ALA A 35 12.34 -8.98 -0.77
CA ALA A 35 13.63 -8.94 -0.11
C ALA A 35 14.45 -7.75 -0.64
N LEU A 36 14.88 -6.89 0.27
CA LEU A 36 15.71 -5.72 0.00
C LEU A 36 17.08 -5.94 0.61
N PHE A 37 18.12 -5.52 -0.10
CA PHE A 37 19.49 -5.59 0.38
C PHE A 37 20.17 -4.23 0.28
N SER A 38 20.70 -3.76 1.40
CA SER A 38 21.48 -2.52 1.50
C SER A 38 22.47 -2.66 2.65
N PRO A 39 23.78 -2.81 2.36
CA PRO A 39 24.81 -2.99 3.39
C PRO A 39 24.89 -1.86 4.43
N LEU A 40 24.54 -0.63 4.02
CA LEU A 40 24.60 0.54 4.89
C LEU A 40 23.42 0.56 5.88
N LEU A 41 23.75 0.47 7.17
CA LEU A 41 22.81 0.50 8.29
C LEU A 41 22.71 1.90 8.92
N ASP A 42 21.54 2.20 9.47
CA ASP A 42 21.32 3.28 10.43
C ASP A 42 21.90 2.93 11.82
N LYS A 43 22.00 3.93 12.71
CA LYS A 43 22.35 3.82 14.14
C LYS A 43 21.58 2.73 14.88
N THR A 44 20.37 2.40 14.43
CA THR A 44 19.49 1.38 15.00
C THR A 44 19.70 -0.03 14.40
N GLY A 45 20.69 -0.22 13.52
CA GLY A 45 20.97 -1.50 12.88
C GLY A 45 20.00 -1.89 11.76
N ASN A 46 19.21 -0.95 11.25
CA ASN A 46 18.27 -1.18 10.15
C ASN A 46 18.84 -0.64 8.82
N PRO A 47 18.60 -1.31 7.68
CA PRO A 47 19.08 -0.82 6.38
C PRO A 47 18.33 0.45 5.97
N ASN A 48 19.04 1.59 5.95
CA ASN A 48 18.43 2.91 5.76
C ASN A 48 17.67 3.01 4.43
N ARG A 49 18.29 2.56 3.33
CA ARG A 49 17.66 2.55 2.00
C ARG A 49 16.46 1.60 1.92
N GLY A 50 16.51 0.46 2.62
CA GLY A 50 15.40 -0.50 2.67
C GLY A 50 14.17 0.11 3.33
N VAL A 51 14.36 0.80 4.46
CA VAL A 51 13.27 1.50 5.16
C VAL A 51 12.72 2.65 4.31
N ALA A 52 13.59 3.45 3.68
CA ALA A 52 13.18 4.54 2.80
C ALA A 52 12.37 4.05 1.58
N PHE A 53 12.75 2.91 1.01
CA PHE A 53 12.00 2.26 -0.07
C PHE A 53 10.59 1.86 0.39
N CYS A 54 10.47 1.23 1.57
CA CYS A 54 9.17 0.80 2.10
C CYS A 54 8.21 1.98 2.31
N LYS A 55 8.73 3.13 2.78
CA LYS A 55 7.92 4.36 2.92
C LYS A 55 7.39 4.83 1.58
N LYS A 56 8.27 4.97 0.58
CA LYS A 56 7.87 5.36 -0.78
C LYS A 56 6.91 4.36 -1.43
N LEU A 57 7.05 3.07 -1.11
CA LEU A 57 6.16 2.03 -1.62
C LEU A 57 4.71 2.29 -1.18
N ILE A 58 4.47 2.66 0.07
CA ILE A 58 3.11 2.85 0.61
C ILE A 58 2.54 4.24 0.32
N GLU A 59 3.41 5.23 0.10
CA GLU A 59 2.99 6.50 -0.47
C GLU A 59 2.42 6.30 -1.88
N LYS A 60 2.99 5.37 -2.65
CA LYS A 60 2.56 5.10 -4.03
C LYS A 60 1.45 4.06 -4.14
N PHE A 61 1.44 3.04 -3.27
CA PHE A 61 0.52 1.90 -3.35
C PHE A 61 -0.31 1.74 -2.08
N ASN A 62 -1.53 1.23 -2.22
CA ASN A 62 -2.46 0.98 -1.11
C ASN A 62 -2.16 -0.33 -0.35
N PHE A 63 -0.89 -0.58 -0.04
CA PHE A 63 -0.43 -1.81 0.61
C PHE A 63 -0.41 -1.76 2.13
N HIS A 64 -0.66 -0.60 2.74
CA HIS A 64 -0.70 -0.50 4.20
C HIS A 64 -1.80 -1.43 4.74
N ASN A 65 -1.53 -2.20 5.80
CA ASN A 65 -2.50 -3.16 6.34
C ASN A 65 -3.84 -2.51 6.73
N TYR A 66 -3.81 -1.23 7.08
CA TYR A 66 -5.00 -0.42 7.42
C TYR A 66 -5.40 0.58 6.32
N ASP A 67 -4.92 0.40 5.08
CA ASP A 67 -5.38 1.23 3.96
C ASP A 67 -6.79 0.83 3.50
N SER A 68 -7.50 1.77 2.90
CA SER A 68 -8.82 1.47 2.33
C SER A 68 -8.73 0.96 0.90
N LEU A 69 -9.46 -0.12 0.61
CA LEU A 69 -9.59 -0.65 -0.75
C LEU A 69 -10.75 -0.01 -1.53
N LEU A 70 -11.70 0.60 -0.82
CA LEU A 70 -12.97 1.06 -1.38
C LEU A 70 -13.03 2.57 -1.59
N HIS A 71 -12.30 3.36 -0.80
CA HIS A 71 -12.36 4.81 -0.90
C HIS A 71 -11.47 5.31 -2.05
N ALA A 72 -12.10 5.96 -3.02
CA ALA A 72 -11.48 6.48 -4.24
C ALA A 72 -10.56 7.70 -3.99
N ASP A 73 -10.63 8.30 -2.79
CA ASP A 73 -9.89 9.53 -2.44
C ASP A 73 -8.37 9.34 -2.37
N SER A 74 -7.89 8.10 -2.31
CA SER A 74 -6.45 7.85 -2.37
C SER A 74 -5.97 7.86 -3.83
N LEU A 75 -5.07 8.79 -4.15
CA LEU A 75 -4.29 8.82 -5.41
C LEU A 75 -3.32 7.61 -5.52
N LYS A 76 -3.47 6.62 -4.66
CA LYS A 76 -2.61 5.44 -4.58
C LYS A 76 -3.02 4.42 -5.62
N LEU A 77 -2.02 3.72 -6.13
CA LEU A 77 -2.23 2.68 -7.12
C LEU A 77 -2.55 1.36 -6.42
N ASP A 78 -3.54 0.63 -6.95
CA ASP A 78 -3.80 -0.76 -6.60
C ASP A 78 -3.50 -1.66 -7.80
N PRO A 79 -2.40 -2.43 -7.81
CA PRO A 79 -2.06 -3.29 -8.93
C PRO A 79 -2.90 -4.56 -9.00
N ARG A 80 -3.78 -4.83 -8.02
CA ARG A 80 -4.75 -5.94 -8.10
C ARG A 80 -5.89 -5.63 -9.04
N GLN A 81 -6.17 -4.34 -9.29
CA GLN A 81 -7.20 -3.94 -10.24
C GLN A 81 -6.64 -3.94 -11.66
N ARG A 82 -7.47 -4.35 -12.63
CA ARG A 82 -7.08 -4.33 -14.04
C ARG A 82 -6.91 -2.89 -14.51
N VAL A 83 -5.80 -2.65 -15.22
CA VAL A 83 -5.48 -1.36 -15.85
C VAL A 83 -6.65 -0.95 -16.77
N GLY A 84 -7.32 0.16 -16.45
CA GLY A 84 -8.41 0.76 -17.24
C GLY A 84 -9.85 0.40 -16.84
N SER A 85 -10.08 -0.51 -15.88
CA SER A 85 -11.44 -0.95 -15.53
C SER A 85 -12.19 0.01 -14.62
N ARG A 86 -11.52 0.61 -13.62
CA ARG A 86 -12.19 1.27 -12.50
C ARG A 86 -13.03 2.48 -12.93
N ASP A 87 -12.45 3.41 -13.68
CA ASP A 87 -13.18 4.62 -14.12
C ASP A 87 -14.33 4.26 -15.05
N THR A 88 -14.15 3.24 -15.89
CA THR A 88 -15.19 2.73 -16.76
C THR A 88 -16.32 2.07 -15.97
N GLU A 89 -15.99 1.24 -14.97
CA GLU A 89 -16.96 0.60 -14.08
C GLU A 89 -17.76 1.64 -13.28
N LEU A 90 -17.09 2.66 -12.75
CA LEU A 90 -17.74 3.76 -12.04
C LEU A 90 -18.71 4.52 -12.94
N VAL A 91 -18.27 4.93 -14.14
CA VAL A 91 -19.12 5.63 -15.10
C VAL A 91 -20.31 4.77 -15.53
N VAL A 92 -20.10 3.49 -15.83
CA VAL A 92 -21.18 2.57 -16.21
C VAL A 92 -22.18 2.39 -15.06
N SER A 93 -21.69 2.23 -13.83
CA SER A 93 -22.55 2.07 -12.65
C SER A 93 -23.39 3.32 -12.39
N LEU A 94 -22.80 4.51 -12.54
CA LEU A 94 -23.49 5.80 -12.40
C LEU A 94 -24.55 5.98 -13.49
N LEU A 95 -24.23 5.67 -14.74
CA LEU A 95 -25.19 5.73 -15.84
C LEU A 95 -26.38 4.78 -15.64
N PHE A 96 -26.13 3.60 -15.10
CA PHE A 96 -27.19 2.64 -14.79
C PHE A 96 -28.09 3.12 -13.63
N ALA A 97 -27.50 3.70 -12.58
CA ALA A 97 -28.26 4.33 -11.50
C ALA A 97 -29.13 5.49 -12.01
N ALA A 98 -28.58 6.36 -12.86
CA ALA A 98 -29.31 7.45 -13.49
C ALA A 98 -30.47 6.96 -14.36
N LYS A 99 -30.26 5.89 -15.15
CA LYS A 99 -31.31 5.26 -15.96
C LYS A 99 -32.48 4.77 -15.09
N ASN A 100 -32.19 4.18 -13.94
CA ASN A 100 -33.21 3.64 -13.05
C ASN A 100 -33.85 4.69 -12.12
N GLY A 101 -33.35 5.93 -12.14
CA GLY A 101 -33.81 7.00 -11.26
C GLY A 101 -33.40 6.80 -9.79
N ASP A 102 -32.39 5.98 -9.52
CA ASP A 102 -31.88 5.73 -8.17
C ASP A 102 -30.99 6.88 -7.71
N LEU A 103 -31.61 7.87 -7.07
CA LEU A 103 -30.95 9.07 -6.58
C LEU A 103 -30.03 8.80 -5.38
N GLU A 104 -30.28 7.75 -4.58
CA GLU A 104 -29.44 7.42 -3.43
C GLU A 104 -28.04 6.98 -3.86
N THR A 105 -27.97 6.15 -4.91
CA THR A 105 -26.70 5.70 -5.47
C THR A 105 -25.92 6.83 -6.14
N ILE A 106 -26.60 7.83 -6.70
CA ILE A 106 -25.96 8.99 -7.36
C ILE A 106 -25.41 10.00 -6.35
N GLN A 107 -26.04 10.14 -5.19
CA GLN A 107 -25.64 11.09 -4.15
C GLN A 107 -24.49 10.58 -3.26
N ARG A 108 -24.16 9.29 -3.34
CA ARG A 108 -23.17 8.62 -2.50
C ARG A 108 -21.76 8.70 -3.07
#